data_AF-A0A0P7HY77-F1
#
_entry.id   AF-A0A0P7HY77-F1
#
_cell.length_a   1.000
_cell.length_b   1.000
_cell.length_c   1.000
_cell.angle_alpha   90.00
_cell.angle_beta   90.00
_cell.angle_gamma   90.00
#
_symmetry.space_group_name_H-M   'P 1'
#
loop_
_entity.id
_entity.type
_entity.pdbx_description
1 polymer ?
#
loop_
_entity_poly.entity_id
_entity_poly.type
_entity_poly.pdbx_seq_one_letter_code
_entity_poly.pdbx_strand_id
1 'polypeptide(L)' 'MPDTKTGRERKGRNKRRQLESRLASRDAETEFDADELPEPDAADAEYLVDPDGGERPEN' A
#
# COMPACT_ATOMS: atom_id res chain seq x y z
N MET A 1 -1.68 23.80 23.43
CA MET A 1 -2.35 24.70 22.48
C MET A 1 -2.46 24.03 21.12
N PRO A 2 -3.64 23.99 20.50
CA PRO A 2 -3.84 23.41 19.16
C PRO A 2 -3.17 24.21 18.03
N ASP A 3 -2.92 25.51 18.23
CA ASP A 3 -2.32 26.41 17.23
C ASP A 3 -0.80 26.57 17.30
N THR A 4 -0.12 25.80 18.15
CA THR A 4 1.35 25.75 18.09
C THR A 4 1.80 24.79 17.00
N LYS A 5 3.02 25.00 16.48
CA LYS A 5 3.70 24.03 15.60
C LYS A 5 3.65 22.62 16.18
N THR A 6 3.95 22.48 17.47
CA THR A 6 3.91 21.20 18.20
C THR A 6 2.50 20.60 18.28
N GLY A 7 1.47 21.43 18.47
CA GLY A 7 0.06 21.00 18.47
C GLY A 7 -0.37 20.49 17.10
N ARG A 8 -0.01 21.21 16.03
CA ARG A 8 -0.26 20.82 14.64
C ARG A 8 0.44 19.52 14.26
N GLU A 9 1.71 19.35 14.64
CA GLU A 9 2.48 18.13 14.40
C GLU A 9 1.89 16.92 15.15
N ARG A 10 1.51 17.10 16.41
CA ARG A 10 0.84 16.05 17.19
C ARG A 10 -0.49 15.63 16.54
N LYS A 11 -1.29 16.60 16.08
CA LYS A 11 -2.54 16.33 15.35
C LYS A 11 -2.29 15.57 14.05
N GLY A 12 -1.26 15.95 13.28
CA GLY A 12 -0.86 15.25 12.06
C GLY A 12 -0.47 13.79 12.32
N ARG A 13 0.38 13.56 13.33
CA ARG A 13 0.80 12.20 13.74
C ARG A 13 -0.38 11.34 14.20
N ASN A 14 -1.29 11.91 14.99
CA ASN A 14 -2.48 11.18 15.45
C ASN A 14 -3.42 10.81 14.29
N LYS A 15 -3.62 11.72 13.32
CA LYS A 15 -4.41 11.42 12.12
C LYS A 15 -3.79 10.32 11.29
N ARG A 16 -2.46 10.34 11.12
CA ARG A 16 -1.73 9.28 10.40
C ARG A 16 -1.93 7.93 11.06
N ARG A 17 -1.73 7.82 12.37
CA ARG A 17 -1.96 6.59 13.14
C ARG A 17 -3.40 6.09 13.04
N GLN A 18 -4.38 7.00 13.08
CA GLN A 18 -5.79 6.63 12.91
C GLN A 18 -6.06 6.04 11.52
N LEU A 19 -5.46 6.61 10.48
CA LEU A 19 -5.60 6.10 9.12
C LEU A 19 -4.90 4.74 8.96
N GLU A 20 -3.67 4.61 9.47
CA GLU A 20 -2.92 3.35 9.48
C GLU A 20 -3.72 2.24 10.17
N SER A 21 -4.31 2.51 11.34
CA SER A 21 -5.14 1.53 12.05
C SER A 21 -6.38 1.13 11.24
N ARG A 22 -7.05 2.07 10.58
CA ARG A 22 -8.24 1.77 9.75
C ARG A 22 -7.90 0.92 8.54
N LEU A 23 -6.79 1.24 7.86
CA LEU A 23 -6.32 0.45 6.73
C LEU A 23 -5.93 -0.96 7.17
N ALA A 24 -5.18 -1.09 8.26
CA ALA A 24 -4.83 -2.40 8.81
C ALA A 24 -6.05 -3.24 9.19
N SER A 25 -7.07 -2.63 9.82
CA SER A 25 -8.34 -3.31 10.10
C SER A 25 -9.05 -3.75 8.82
N ARG A 26 -9.12 -2.88 7.81
CA ARG A 26 -9.73 -3.21 6.52
C ARG A 26 -8.99 -4.37 5.86
N ASP A 27 -7.67 -4.33 5.81
CA ASP A 27 -6.87 -5.36 5.15
C ASP A 27 -6.98 -6.72 5.87
N ALA A 28 -7.19 -6.72 7.20
CA ALA A 28 -7.47 -7.94 7.96
C ALA A 28 -8.89 -8.49 7.76
N GLU A 29 -9.87 -7.63 7.47
CA GLU A 29 -11.26 -8.00 7.15
C GLU A 29 -11.45 -8.35 5.67
N THR A 30 -10.50 -7.95 4.80
CA THR A 30 -10.55 -8.21 3.36
C THR A 30 -9.90 -9.55 3.07
N GLU A 31 -10.70 -10.54 2.71
CA GLU A 31 -10.20 -11.76 2.09
C GLU A 31 -9.89 -11.45 0.61
N PHE A 32 -8.60 -11.40 0.26
CA PHE A 32 -8.17 -11.23 -1.13
C PHE A 32 -8.17 -12.59 -1.84
N ASP A 33 -9.11 -12.79 -2.75
CA ASP A 33 -9.06 -13.89 -3.70
C ASP A 33 -8.20 -13.48 -4.90
N ALA A 34 -7.08 -14.19 -5.10
CA ALA A 34 -6.17 -13.92 -6.22
C ALA A 34 -6.85 -14.15 -7.58
N ASP A 35 -7.85 -15.04 -7.62
CA ASP A 35 -8.59 -15.38 -8.83
C ASP A 35 -9.62 -14.30 -9.21
N GLU A 36 -9.96 -13.37 -8.30
CA GLU A 36 -10.87 -12.23 -8.56
C GLU A 36 -10.12 -10.93 -8.91
N LEU A 37 -8.79 -10.91 -8.80
CA LEU A 37 -8.01 -9.73 -9.17
C LEU A 37 -7.99 -9.56 -10.69
N PRO A 38 -8.14 -8.31 -11.20
CA PRO A 38 -8.03 -8.07 -12.62
C PRO A 38 -6.62 -8.45 -13.10
N GLU A 39 -6.55 -9.13 -14.24
CA GLU A 39 -5.27 -9.39 -14.88
C GLU A 39 -4.57 -8.07 -15.23
N PRO A 40 -3.25 -7.98 -15.01
CA PRO A 40 -2.48 -6.80 -15.42
C PRO A 40 -2.56 -6.65 -16.93
N ASP A 41 -2.66 -5.41 -17.40
CA ASP A 41 -2.63 -5.15 -18.83
C ASP A 41 -1.19 -5.23 -19.39
N ALA A 42 -1.04 -5.08 -20.71
CA ALA A 42 0.26 -5.17 -21.36
C ALA A 42 1.25 -4.07 -20.91
N ALA A 43 0.75 -2.94 -20.40
CA ALA A 43 1.59 -1.85 -19.89
C ALA A 43 2.03 -2.13 -18.45
N ASP A 44 1.19 -2.76 -17.64
CA ASP A 44 1.52 -3.14 -16.27
C ASP A 44 2.47 -4.36 -16.22
N ALA A 45 2.36 -5.26 -17.21
CA ALA A 45 3.18 -6.46 -17.32
C ALA A 45 4.69 -6.18 -17.43
N GLU A 46 5.09 -5.01 -17.95
CA GLU A 46 6.51 -4.64 -18.07
C GLU A 46 7.18 -4.36 -16.71
N TYR A 47 6.39 -4.11 -15.66
CA TYR A 47 6.86 -3.84 -14.29
C TYR A 47 6.66 -5.03 -13.34
N LEU A 48 5.96 -6.07 -13.77
CA LEU A 48 5.78 -7.29 -12.98
C LEU A 48 7.11 -8.05 -12.92
N VAL A 49 7.60 -8.23 -11.70
CA VAL A 49 8.78 -9.06 -11.42
C VAL A 49 8.28 -10.46 -11.11
N ASP A 50 8.82 -11.46 -11.81
CA ASP A 50 8.55 -12.85 -11.48
C ASP A 50 8.99 -13.15 -10.03
N PRO A 51 8.09 -13.72 -9.19
CA PRO A 51 8.33 -13.91 -7.77
C PRO A 51 9.43 -14.94 -7.47
N ASP A 52 9.79 -15.78 -8.45
CA ASP A 52 10.81 -16.84 -8.32
C ASP A 52 12.25 -16.36 -8.54
N GLY A 53 12.46 -15.04 -8.55
CA GLY A 53 13.79 -14.45 -8.64
C GLY A 53 14.19 -14.21 -10.09
N GLY A 54 13.92 -12.98 -10.55
CA GLY A 54 14.35 -12.53 -11.86
C GLY A 54 15.86 -12.69 -12.07
N GLU A 55 16.21 -13.47 -13.10
CA GLU A 55 17.37 -13.16 -13.92
C GLU A 55 16.93 -12.34 -15.15
N ARG A 56 17.78 -11.35 -15.41
CA ARG A 56 17.63 -10.21 -16.31
C ARG A 56 17.86 -10.61 -17.78
N PRO A 57 17.64 -9.69 -18.75
CA PRO A 57 17.47 -10.01 -20.16
C PRO A 57 18.82 -10.27 -20.84
N GLU A 58 18.88 -11.22 -21.79
CA GLU A 58 19.93 -11.25 -22.82
C GLU A 58 19.41 -11.77 -24.17
N ASN A 59 19.50 -10.86 -25.15
CA ASN A 59 19.42 -10.94 -26.63
C ASN A 59 18.17 -11.50 -27.31
#